data_AF-A0A9N9H128-F1
#
_entry.id   AF-A0A9N9H128-F1
#
_cell.length_a   1.000
_cell.length_b   1.000
_cell.length_c   1.000
_cell.angle_alpha   90.00
_cell.angle_beta   90.00
_cell.angle_gamma   90.00
#
_symmetry.space_group_name_H-M   'P 1'
#
loop_
_entity.id
_entity.type
_entity.pdbx_description
1 polymer ?
#
loop_
_entity_poly.entity_id
_entity_poly.type
_entity_poly.pdbx_seq_one_letter_code
_entity_poly.pdbx_strand_id
1 'polypeptide(L)'
;MTRAEIYPNFGKTHLNFWDFIHSVLESLCPKALAMFEKGQGNDLFRYKRSAISYHRLFNRRSNHRFTLIILLIGAVILIIIIKPQSYSDPRALPELSGSLDSDFSTTDLSQLAWKINLNKKINSRTSFYKHEHFTKDALKRNNLIPVTAIVLGWKRTESLKVVVNYISKYPYIKEILIWNNNNGTKLNVEDFKLDNMNVVLNVFNSDENLHDLSKYITCSMAEYDYCYFQDDDWLNLYMDSTYTNFLRNPSLIHSNTMPLIHLEHRRWMFSNADKNLHTGFTWLGCGSFIPRAKVQKFMSQLGYISLPKDHLKVADMYFSLWSNQYPYQLSNPLTPLDQDHGWSSGIDHWSVVYNSDMFERVEETPYYHDRYVRAPCINDKCLFITNIDPFPHPSSVHYANNITNVHEQEAKFNALDFPSNEFWEKHSYHNAVDLDLTTCWNSFKIPKKGDYFGLQFVEPKSYNKVTIVSSKDISNFDASFTVEISSDGYNWKICEKLESSYEAQDYDSIDNIVAMDLDSADIPKSNIITMDFKCFEEENKNNPVSFIKFQATRDFIEPFEICSFILDGLSI
;
A
#
# COMPACT_ATOMS: atom_id res chain seq x y z
N MET A 1 -42.62 25.03 21.66
CA MET A 1 -43.67 25.64 20.82
C MET A 1 -43.08 25.85 19.44
N THR A 2 -43.32 24.97 18.45
CA THR A 2 -44.51 24.88 17.55
C THR A 2 -44.61 26.04 16.55
N ARG A 3 -44.91 25.87 15.25
CA ARG A 3 -44.95 24.71 14.31
C ARG A 3 -45.21 25.28 12.88
N ALA A 4 -44.94 24.50 11.83
CA ALA A 4 -45.35 24.60 10.39
C ALA A 4 -44.15 24.88 9.47
N GLU A 5 -43.65 23.97 8.61
CA GLU A 5 -44.26 23.08 7.59
C GLU A 5 -44.56 23.79 6.25
N ILE A 6 -43.90 23.32 5.17
CA ILE A 6 -44.48 22.91 3.87
C ILE A 6 -43.38 22.17 3.06
N TYR A 7 -43.75 21.04 2.45
CA TYR A 7 -42.98 20.23 1.47
C TYR A 7 -43.83 20.10 0.19
N PRO A 8 -43.28 19.61 -0.94
CA PRO A 8 -43.71 18.27 -1.35
C PRO A 8 -42.66 17.36 -2.04
N ASN A 9 -42.63 16.10 -1.58
CA ASN A 9 -42.54 14.83 -2.33
C ASN A 9 -41.57 14.65 -3.50
N PHE A 10 -40.53 13.84 -3.28
CA PHE A 10 -40.46 12.39 -3.64
C PHE A 10 -39.45 11.71 -2.67
N GLY A 11 -39.42 10.39 -2.44
CA GLY A 11 -40.31 9.31 -2.90
C GLY A 11 -39.69 7.91 -2.69
N LYS A 12 -39.83 7.30 -1.49
CA LYS A 12 -39.34 5.95 -1.16
C LYS A 12 -40.28 5.22 -0.18
N THR A 13 -40.53 3.94 -0.42
CA THR A 13 -41.21 3.02 0.51
C THR A 13 -40.58 1.64 0.46
N HIS A 14 -40.08 1.14 1.59
CA HIS A 14 -40.08 -0.29 1.92
C HIS A 14 -40.19 -0.44 3.44
N LEU A 15 -41.09 -1.30 3.91
CA LEU A 15 -41.40 -1.49 5.33
C LEU A 15 -40.38 -2.39 6.02
N ASN A 16 -40.24 -2.21 7.34
CA ASN A 16 -39.35 -2.99 8.18
C ASN A 16 -39.86 -4.43 8.38
N PHE A 17 -39.00 -5.38 8.04
CA PHE A 17 -39.17 -6.82 8.27
C PHE A 17 -39.22 -7.22 9.76
N TRP A 18 -38.68 -6.37 10.64
CA TRP A 18 -38.55 -6.62 12.08
C TRP A 18 -39.86 -6.55 12.87
N ASP A 19 -40.80 -5.69 12.47
CA ASP A 19 -42.08 -5.53 13.15
C ASP A 19 -42.98 -6.78 12.98
N PHE A 20 -42.79 -7.54 11.89
CA PHE A 20 -43.49 -8.81 11.66
C PHE A 20 -42.96 -9.93 12.57
N ILE A 21 -41.65 -9.99 12.82
CA ILE A 21 -41.05 -11.02 13.70
C ILE A 21 -41.48 -10.82 15.15
N HIS A 22 -41.57 -9.57 15.62
CA HIS A 22 -41.99 -9.27 16.99
C HIS A 22 -43.46 -9.67 17.27
N SER A 23 -44.33 -9.59 16.26
CA SER A 23 -45.75 -9.99 16.37
C SER A 23 -45.99 -11.50 16.38
N VAL A 24 -45.03 -12.32 15.92
CA VAL A 24 -45.19 -13.78 15.82
C VAL A 24 -44.70 -14.51 17.07
N LEU A 25 -43.78 -13.92 17.85
CA LEU A 25 -43.18 -14.54 19.03
C LEU A 25 -44.02 -14.42 20.32
N GLU A 26 -45.05 -13.57 20.37
CA GLU A 26 -45.93 -13.44 21.56
C GLU A 26 -47.10 -14.44 21.61
N SER A 27 -47.34 -15.26 20.57
CA SER A 27 -48.59 -16.03 20.45
C SER A 27 -48.53 -17.53 20.83
N LEU A 28 -47.39 -18.05 21.32
CA LEU A 28 -47.22 -19.49 21.60
C LEU A 28 -46.93 -19.85 23.07
N CYS A 29 -48.01 -19.82 23.85
CA CYS A 29 -48.30 -20.62 25.06
C CYS A 29 -47.47 -20.39 26.37
N PRO A 30 -48.12 -20.03 27.50
CA PRO A 30 -47.46 -19.75 28.78
C PRO A 30 -47.51 -20.91 29.81
N LYS A 31 -46.78 -20.70 30.93
CA LYS A 31 -46.81 -21.42 32.23
C LYS A 31 -46.09 -22.77 32.33
N ALA A 32 -44.88 -22.72 32.92
CA ALA A 32 -44.45 -23.67 33.96
C ALA A 32 -43.30 -23.06 34.80
N LEU A 33 -43.63 -22.13 35.70
CA LEU A 33 -42.66 -21.54 36.64
C LEU A 33 -43.11 -21.75 38.07
N ALA A 34 -42.57 -22.79 38.72
CA ALA A 34 -42.49 -22.97 40.17
C ALA A 34 -41.81 -24.31 40.52
N MET A 35 -40.56 -24.29 41.01
CA MET A 35 -40.18 -24.80 42.35
C MET A 35 -38.66 -24.96 42.54
N PHE A 36 -38.24 -24.68 43.79
CA PHE A 36 -36.95 -24.98 44.43
C PHE A 36 -35.67 -24.23 44.02
N GLU A 37 -35.50 -23.09 44.68
CA GLU A 37 -34.21 -22.63 45.22
C GLU A 37 -33.83 -23.38 46.53
N LYS A 38 -32.55 -23.27 46.94
CA LYS A 38 -31.90 -23.74 48.21
C LYS A 38 -31.80 -25.27 48.38
N GLY A 39 -30.66 -25.87 48.74
CA GLY A 39 -29.44 -25.39 49.42
C GLY A 39 -28.92 -26.51 50.35
N GLN A 40 -27.64 -26.46 50.78
CA GLN A 40 -26.90 -27.50 51.52
C GLN A 40 -26.56 -28.78 50.70
N GLY A 41 -25.46 -29.50 50.94
CA GLY A 41 -24.31 -29.24 51.82
C GLY A 41 -23.48 -30.51 52.06
N ASN A 42 -22.15 -30.37 52.00
CA ASN A 42 -21.08 -31.23 52.54
C ASN A 42 -20.94 -32.74 52.19
N ASP A 43 -19.65 -33.11 52.09
CA ASP A 43 -18.97 -34.34 52.52
C ASP A 43 -19.01 -35.67 51.70
N LEU A 44 -17.86 -35.90 51.06
CA LEU A 44 -16.89 -37.00 51.30
C LEU A 44 -17.22 -38.49 50.96
N PHE A 45 -16.20 -39.09 50.32
CA PHE A 45 -15.82 -40.52 50.25
C PHE A 45 -16.52 -41.53 49.30
N ARG A 46 -15.70 -41.93 48.30
CA ARG A 46 -15.31 -43.32 47.93
C ARG A 46 -16.37 -44.39 47.56
N TYR A 47 -16.08 -44.97 46.38
CA TYR A 47 -15.91 -46.41 46.07
C TYR A 47 -16.97 -47.15 45.23
N LYS A 48 -16.46 -47.65 44.09
CA LYS A 48 -16.75 -48.91 43.36
C LYS A 48 -18.19 -49.43 43.19
N ARG A 49 -18.49 -49.67 41.89
CA ARG A 49 -19.07 -50.90 41.30
C ARG A 49 -20.11 -51.68 42.13
N SER A 50 -21.32 -51.78 41.59
CA SER A 50 -21.81 -53.05 41.05
C SER A 50 -23.00 -52.83 40.10
N ALA A 51 -23.18 -53.73 39.14
CA ALA A 51 -24.34 -53.75 38.26
C ALA A 51 -25.47 -54.55 38.90
N ILE A 52 -26.73 -54.12 38.70
CA ILE A 52 -27.90 -54.99 38.80
C ILE A 52 -28.76 -54.79 37.55
N SER A 53 -29.05 -55.89 36.88
CA SER A 53 -29.98 -55.92 35.75
C SER A 53 -31.41 -56.06 36.27
N TYR A 54 -32.35 -55.33 35.66
CA TYR A 54 -33.77 -55.69 35.71
C TYR A 54 -34.29 -55.91 34.29
N HIS A 55 -34.89 -57.07 34.10
CA HIS A 55 -35.33 -57.55 32.80
C HIS A 55 -36.87 -57.51 32.75
N ARG A 56 -37.40 -57.04 31.61
CA ARG A 56 -38.81 -57.16 31.17
C ARG A 56 -39.81 -56.25 31.89
N LEU A 57 -40.50 -55.40 31.10
CA LEU A 57 -41.87 -55.70 30.70
C LEU A 57 -42.31 -54.86 29.48
N PHE A 58 -43.36 -55.33 28.81
CA PHE A 58 -44.10 -54.71 27.70
C PHE A 58 -43.41 -54.47 26.34
N ASN A 59 -43.43 -55.55 25.55
CA ASN A 59 -43.76 -55.49 24.12
C ASN A 59 -44.92 -54.51 23.84
N ARG A 60 -44.68 -53.51 22.99
CA ARG A 60 -45.72 -52.94 22.13
C ARG A 60 -45.10 -52.72 20.75
N ARG A 61 -45.56 -53.45 19.74
CA ARG A 61 -45.11 -53.30 18.34
C ARG A 61 -45.52 -51.91 17.84
N SER A 62 -44.63 -50.93 18.04
CA SER A 62 -44.72 -49.62 17.41
C SER A 62 -43.98 -49.66 16.06
N ASN A 63 -44.48 -48.93 15.09
CA ASN A 63 -43.99 -48.97 13.71
C ASN A 63 -42.66 -48.20 13.60
N HIS A 64 -41.54 -48.84 13.96
CA HIS A 64 -40.21 -48.21 13.95
C HIS A 64 -39.85 -47.55 12.61
N ARG A 65 -40.36 -48.06 11.48
CA ARG A 65 -40.19 -47.43 10.16
C ARG A 65 -40.81 -46.03 10.09
N PHE A 66 -41.95 -45.78 10.73
CA PHE A 66 -42.59 -44.47 10.75
C PHE A 66 -41.83 -43.48 11.64
N THR A 67 -41.33 -43.94 12.80
CA THR A 67 -40.48 -43.12 13.67
C THR A 67 -39.16 -42.73 12.99
N LEU A 68 -38.54 -43.65 12.23
CA LEU A 68 -37.32 -43.38 11.47
C LEU A 68 -37.54 -42.38 10.33
N ILE A 69 -38.69 -42.48 9.64
CA ILE A 69 -39.07 -41.51 8.60
C ILE A 69 -39.31 -40.12 9.20
N ILE A 70 -40.01 -40.01 10.34
CA ILE A 70 -40.20 -38.72 11.03
C ILE A 70 -38.86 -38.13 11.49
N LEU A 71 -37.94 -38.94 12.03
CA LEU A 71 -36.61 -38.47 12.43
C LEU A 71 -35.76 -38.01 11.23
N LEU A 72 -35.83 -38.71 10.09
CA LEU A 72 -35.15 -38.29 8.86
C LEU A 72 -35.74 -36.99 8.29
N ILE A 73 -37.06 -36.86 8.24
CA ILE A 73 -37.73 -35.62 7.80
C ILE A 73 -37.39 -34.47 8.76
N GLY A 74 -37.39 -34.71 10.06
CA GLY A 74 -36.98 -33.74 11.08
C GLY A 74 -35.53 -33.28 10.91
N ALA A 75 -34.60 -34.21 10.64
CA ALA A 75 -33.20 -33.88 10.38
C ALA A 75 -33.01 -33.08 9.08
N VAL A 76 -33.73 -33.42 8.01
CA VAL A 76 -33.68 -32.66 6.73
C VAL A 76 -34.24 -31.26 6.92
N ILE A 77 -35.36 -31.10 7.62
CA ILE A 77 -35.94 -29.78 7.95
C ILE A 77 -34.97 -28.98 8.82
N LEU A 78 -34.32 -29.60 9.81
CA LEU A 78 -33.31 -28.95 10.64
C LEU A 78 -32.12 -28.46 9.81
N ILE A 79 -31.64 -29.25 8.84
CA ILE A 79 -30.56 -28.84 7.92
C ILE A 79 -30.99 -27.71 6.98
N ILE A 80 -32.26 -27.65 6.58
CA ILE A 80 -32.81 -26.55 5.77
C ILE A 80 -32.94 -25.26 6.60
N ILE A 81 -33.31 -25.36 7.88
CA ILE A 81 -33.46 -24.21 8.79
C ILE A 81 -32.09 -23.72 9.31
N ILE A 82 -31.14 -24.61 9.55
CA ILE A 82 -29.78 -24.29 10.03
C ILE A 82 -28.81 -24.00 8.87
N LYS A 83 -29.26 -24.09 7.60
CA LYS A 83 -28.45 -23.65 6.46
C LYS A 83 -28.04 -22.19 6.71
N PRO A 84 -26.75 -21.87 6.91
CA PRO A 84 -26.35 -20.51 7.22
C PRO A 84 -26.76 -19.63 6.05
N GLN A 85 -27.62 -18.67 6.34
CA GLN A 85 -28.01 -17.64 5.39
C GLN A 85 -26.71 -16.93 5.00
N SER A 86 -26.31 -17.07 3.73
CA SER A 86 -25.06 -16.52 3.22
C SER A 86 -25.07 -15.01 3.46
N TYR A 87 -24.29 -14.58 4.44
CA TYR A 87 -24.17 -13.17 4.80
C TYR A 87 -23.35 -12.50 3.71
N SER A 88 -24.02 -11.99 2.68
CA SER A 88 -23.42 -11.17 1.64
C SER A 88 -22.91 -9.90 2.30
N ASP A 89 -21.60 -9.82 2.52
CA ASP A 89 -20.95 -8.64 3.07
C ASP A 89 -21.21 -7.43 2.14
N PRO A 90 -21.88 -6.37 2.62
CA PRO A 90 -22.09 -5.15 1.84
C PRO A 90 -20.80 -4.37 1.53
N ARG A 91 -19.62 -4.87 1.94
CA ARG A 91 -18.30 -4.31 1.64
C ARG A 91 -17.39 -5.24 0.83
N ALA A 92 -17.89 -6.40 0.38
CA ALA A 92 -17.16 -7.16 -0.63
C ALA A 92 -16.96 -6.26 -1.86
N LEU A 93 -15.69 -5.97 -2.18
CA LEU A 93 -15.32 -5.32 -3.43
C LEU A 93 -15.97 -6.10 -4.60
N PRO A 94 -16.42 -5.43 -5.67
CA PRO A 94 -16.96 -6.15 -6.82
C PRO A 94 -15.91 -7.14 -7.32
N GLU A 95 -16.22 -8.44 -7.26
CA GLU A 95 -15.45 -9.42 -8.01
C GLU A 95 -15.54 -9.01 -9.47
N LEU A 96 -14.41 -8.67 -10.08
CA LEU A 96 -14.34 -8.24 -11.48
C LEU A 96 -14.46 -9.44 -12.43
N SER A 97 -15.30 -10.42 -12.08
CA SER A 97 -15.63 -11.61 -12.86
C SER A 97 -16.74 -11.29 -13.87
N GLY A 98 -16.44 -10.36 -14.78
CA GLY A 98 -17.29 -10.12 -15.94
C GLY A 98 -17.40 -11.39 -16.79
N SER A 99 -18.61 -11.97 -16.86
CA SER A 99 -18.85 -13.12 -17.73
C SER A 99 -18.69 -12.71 -19.19
N LEU A 100 -17.63 -13.20 -19.83
CA LEU A 100 -17.38 -13.03 -21.26
C LEU A 100 -18.41 -13.83 -22.07
N ASP A 101 -19.46 -13.15 -22.54
CA ASP A 101 -20.21 -13.56 -23.71
C ASP A 101 -20.38 -12.35 -24.66
N SER A 102 -19.88 -12.54 -25.90
CA SER A 102 -20.04 -11.67 -27.08
C SER A 102 -19.78 -10.16 -26.96
N ASP A 103 -18.53 -9.74 -27.20
CA ASP A 103 -18.23 -8.76 -28.26
C ASP A 103 -16.72 -8.76 -28.61
N PHE A 104 -16.37 -9.20 -29.83
CA PHE A 104 -15.00 -9.65 -30.17
C PHE A 104 -14.21 -8.67 -31.07
N SER A 105 -14.52 -7.37 -31.04
CA SER A 105 -13.87 -6.38 -31.94
C SER A 105 -13.40 -5.07 -31.29
N THR A 106 -14.00 -4.65 -30.18
CA THR A 106 -13.65 -3.39 -29.48
C THR A 106 -12.54 -3.59 -28.44
N THR A 107 -12.48 -4.77 -27.82
CA THR A 107 -11.52 -5.13 -26.76
C THR A 107 -10.08 -5.25 -27.26
N ASP A 108 -9.89 -5.76 -28.48
CA ASP A 108 -8.55 -5.95 -29.08
C ASP A 108 -7.88 -4.60 -29.38
N LEU A 109 -8.63 -3.64 -29.94
CA LEU A 109 -8.12 -2.29 -30.22
C LEU A 109 -7.78 -1.49 -28.96
N SER A 110 -8.55 -1.63 -27.87
CA SER A 110 -8.26 -0.94 -26.61
C SER A 110 -7.06 -1.56 -25.88
N GLN A 111 -6.95 -2.89 -25.84
CA GLN A 111 -5.79 -3.59 -25.33
C GLN A 111 -4.52 -3.28 -26.14
N LEU A 112 -4.61 -3.23 -27.47
CA LEU A 112 -3.50 -2.86 -28.35
C LEU A 112 -3.06 -1.41 -28.14
N ALA A 113 -4.00 -0.45 -28.06
CA ALA A 113 -3.70 0.95 -27.80
C ALA A 113 -3.05 1.15 -26.42
N TRP A 114 -3.56 0.48 -25.38
CA TRP A 114 -2.98 0.46 -24.05
C TRP A 114 -1.55 -0.10 -24.06
N LYS A 115 -1.31 -1.24 -24.74
CA LYS A 115 0.00 -1.87 -24.87
C LYS A 115 1.01 -1.01 -25.64
N ILE A 116 0.55 -0.27 -26.66
CA ILE A 116 1.38 0.72 -27.39
C ILE A 116 1.78 1.88 -26.48
N ASN A 117 0.83 2.43 -25.70
CA ASN A 117 1.12 3.51 -24.75
C ASN A 117 2.07 3.05 -23.64
N LEU A 118 1.84 1.85 -23.09
CA LEU A 118 2.72 1.22 -22.11
C LEU A 118 4.15 1.07 -22.65
N ASN A 119 4.32 0.51 -23.84
CA ASN A 119 5.64 0.38 -24.48
C ASN A 119 6.32 1.74 -24.70
N LYS A 120 5.57 2.78 -25.10
CA LYS A 120 6.09 4.16 -25.23
C LYS A 120 6.59 4.67 -23.87
N LYS A 121 5.83 4.48 -22.79
CA LYS A 121 6.19 4.89 -21.42
C LYS A 121 7.40 4.10 -20.89
N ILE A 122 7.47 2.79 -21.13
CA ILE A 122 8.60 1.91 -20.77
C ILE A 122 9.90 2.30 -21.51
N ASN A 123 9.78 2.79 -22.74
CA ASN A 123 10.93 3.15 -23.56
C ASN A 123 11.40 4.60 -23.39
N SER A 124 10.54 5.51 -22.91
CA SER A 124 10.97 6.86 -22.51
C SER A 124 11.68 6.90 -21.16
N ARG A 125 11.49 5.89 -20.30
CA ARG A 125 12.25 5.75 -19.05
C ARG A 125 13.73 5.49 -19.31
N THR A 126 14.56 6.34 -18.71
CA THR A 126 16.02 6.21 -18.64
C THR A 126 16.46 6.50 -17.21
N SER A 127 17.38 5.70 -16.68
CA SER A 127 17.93 5.95 -15.35
C SER A 127 18.82 7.19 -15.36
N PHE A 128 18.69 8.03 -14.33
CA PHE A 128 19.64 9.10 -14.03
C PHE A 128 21.01 8.52 -13.62
N TYR A 129 20.97 7.40 -12.90
CA TYR A 129 22.17 6.66 -12.51
C TYR A 129 22.82 6.02 -13.73
N LYS A 130 24.15 6.01 -13.77
CA LYS A 130 24.95 5.57 -14.94
C LYS A 130 25.86 4.39 -14.59
N HIS A 131 26.22 3.56 -15.57
CA HIS A 131 27.00 2.35 -15.34
C HIS A 131 28.39 2.61 -14.72
N GLU A 132 29.03 3.72 -15.10
CA GLU A 132 30.31 4.18 -14.54
C GLU A 132 30.25 4.42 -13.03
N HIS A 133 29.09 4.81 -12.48
CA HIS A 133 28.89 5.05 -11.06
C HIS A 133 28.94 3.74 -10.22
N PHE A 134 28.78 2.58 -10.85
CA PHE A 134 28.76 1.26 -10.20
C PHE A 134 29.97 0.38 -10.57
N THR A 135 31.05 1.00 -11.02
CA THR A 135 32.35 0.32 -11.12
C THR A 135 32.93 0.08 -9.72
N LYS A 136 33.77 -0.96 -9.56
CA LYS A 136 34.39 -1.30 -8.27
C LYS A 136 35.18 -0.15 -7.62
N ASP A 137 35.65 0.82 -8.42
CA ASP A 137 36.37 2.00 -7.92
C ASP A 137 35.50 3.26 -7.80
N ALA A 138 34.29 3.28 -8.39
CA ALA A 138 33.30 4.31 -8.10
C ALA A 138 32.58 4.03 -6.78
N LEU A 139 32.20 2.77 -6.52
CA LEU A 139 31.53 2.33 -5.28
C LEU A 139 32.38 2.50 -4.01
N LYS A 140 33.70 2.69 -4.13
CA LYS A 140 34.59 3.06 -3.01
C LYS A 140 34.58 4.56 -2.69
N ARG A 141 33.99 5.38 -3.56
CA ARG A 141 34.06 6.86 -3.56
C ARG A 141 32.70 7.53 -3.54
N ASN A 142 31.63 6.80 -3.85
CA ASN A 142 30.25 7.23 -3.72
C ASN A 142 29.51 6.34 -2.72
N ASN A 143 28.32 6.78 -2.29
CA ASN A 143 27.47 6.04 -1.36
C ASN A 143 26.39 5.23 -2.11
N LEU A 144 26.65 4.83 -3.35
CA LEU A 144 25.68 4.06 -4.14
C LEU A 144 25.76 2.58 -3.80
N ILE A 145 24.61 1.92 -3.86
CA ILE A 145 24.44 0.53 -3.40
C ILE A 145 24.03 -0.34 -4.60
N PRO A 146 24.85 -1.29 -5.06
CA PRO A 146 24.43 -2.30 -6.03
C PRO A 146 23.44 -3.28 -5.39
N VAL A 147 22.49 -3.77 -6.19
CA VAL A 147 21.31 -4.53 -5.74
C VAL A 147 21.08 -5.75 -6.63
N THR A 148 20.62 -6.85 -6.02
CA THR A 148 20.06 -8.01 -6.74
C THR A 148 18.56 -7.81 -6.92
N ALA A 149 18.05 -7.82 -8.16
CA ALA A 149 16.62 -7.96 -8.39
C ALA A 149 16.18 -9.41 -8.21
N ILE A 150 15.11 -9.62 -7.45
CA ILE A 150 14.42 -10.89 -7.27
C ILE A 150 13.09 -10.76 -7.98
N VAL A 151 12.93 -11.51 -9.07
CA VAL A 151 11.74 -11.42 -9.92
C VAL A 151 10.94 -12.71 -9.79
N LEU A 152 9.68 -12.60 -9.38
CA LEU A 152 8.79 -13.75 -9.27
C LEU A 152 8.01 -13.96 -10.56
N GLY A 153 8.17 -15.12 -11.18
CA GLY A 153 7.43 -15.52 -12.37
C GLY A 153 6.49 -16.69 -12.09
N TRP A 154 5.28 -16.64 -12.63
CA TRP A 154 4.36 -17.78 -12.66
C TRP A 154 3.84 -18.03 -14.08
N LYS A 155 2.58 -17.67 -14.37
CA LYS A 155 1.93 -17.98 -15.64
C LYS A 155 2.15 -16.90 -16.72
N ARG A 156 2.63 -15.71 -16.34
CA ARG A 156 2.63 -14.52 -17.19
C ARG A 156 4.00 -14.27 -17.80
N THR A 157 4.50 -15.26 -18.55
CA THR A 157 5.86 -15.27 -19.12
C THR A 157 6.18 -14.03 -19.96
N GLU A 158 5.21 -13.46 -20.68
CA GLU A 158 5.43 -12.22 -21.45
C GLU A 158 5.54 -10.98 -20.56
N SER A 159 4.72 -10.87 -19.51
CA SER A 159 4.85 -9.83 -18.48
C SER A 159 6.20 -9.92 -17.76
N LEU A 160 6.62 -11.13 -17.41
CA LEU A 160 7.92 -11.41 -16.80
C LEU A 160 9.08 -10.96 -17.70
N LYS A 161 9.01 -11.20 -19.02
CA LYS A 161 10.00 -10.67 -19.98
C LYS A 161 10.03 -9.15 -20.01
N VAL A 162 8.87 -8.49 -19.96
CA VAL A 162 8.76 -7.02 -19.91
C VAL A 162 9.42 -6.48 -18.64
N VAL A 163 9.12 -7.07 -17.48
CA VAL A 163 9.74 -6.72 -16.18
C VAL A 163 11.26 -6.82 -16.26
N VAL A 164 11.79 -7.97 -16.69
CA VAL A 164 13.24 -8.25 -16.73
C VAL A 164 13.98 -7.32 -17.70
N ASN A 165 13.41 -7.07 -18.88
CA ASN A 165 13.97 -6.12 -19.85
C ASN A 165 13.87 -4.66 -19.38
N TYR A 166 12.90 -4.33 -18.52
CA TYR A 166 12.78 -2.98 -17.97
C TYR A 166 13.77 -2.74 -16.83
N ILE A 167 13.82 -3.62 -15.82
CA ILE A 167 14.68 -3.42 -14.64
C ILE A 167 16.18 -3.52 -14.97
N SER A 168 16.56 -4.31 -15.99
CA SER A 168 17.95 -4.41 -16.47
C SER A 168 18.49 -3.12 -17.10
N LYS A 169 17.64 -2.11 -17.36
CA LYS A 169 18.07 -0.76 -17.79
C LYS A 169 18.70 0.06 -16.65
N TYR A 170 18.49 -0.32 -15.38
CA TYR A 170 18.86 0.48 -14.22
C TYR A 170 20.24 0.07 -13.67
N PRO A 171 21.28 0.93 -13.71
CA PRO A 171 22.66 0.49 -13.46
C PRO A 171 23.01 -0.02 -12.07
N TYR A 172 22.16 0.22 -11.06
CA TYR A 172 22.30 -0.36 -9.71
C TYR A 172 21.83 -1.81 -9.63
N ILE A 173 20.97 -2.28 -10.56
CA ILE A 173 20.64 -3.70 -10.68
C ILE A 173 21.85 -4.40 -11.32
N LYS A 174 22.51 -5.28 -10.55
CA LYS A 174 23.71 -6.01 -10.99
C LYS A 174 23.48 -7.48 -11.22
N GLU A 175 22.50 -8.03 -10.52
CA GLU A 175 22.07 -9.41 -10.61
C GLU A 175 20.54 -9.43 -10.73
N ILE A 176 20.01 -10.32 -11.55
CA ILE A 176 18.58 -10.62 -11.65
C ILE A 176 18.45 -12.12 -11.39
N LEU A 177 17.75 -12.48 -10.32
CA LEU A 177 17.40 -13.84 -9.98
C LEU A 177 15.91 -14.04 -10.21
N ILE A 178 15.57 -14.83 -11.23
CA ILE A 178 14.18 -15.16 -11.55
C ILE A 178 13.81 -16.46 -10.86
N TRP A 179 12.79 -16.43 -10.00
CA TRP A 179 12.17 -17.65 -9.50
C TRP A 179 10.92 -17.98 -10.31
N ASN A 180 10.94 -19.11 -11.01
CA ASN A 180 9.83 -19.60 -11.79
C ASN A 180 8.99 -20.61 -10.96
N ASN A 181 7.81 -20.18 -10.54
CA ASN A 181 6.81 -20.98 -9.83
C ASN A 181 5.93 -21.84 -10.76
N ASN A 182 6.12 -21.78 -12.08
CA ASN A 182 5.35 -22.57 -13.04
C ASN A 182 6.04 -23.91 -13.34
N ASN A 183 5.55 -24.97 -12.72
CA ASN A 183 6.06 -26.32 -12.95
C ASN A 183 5.67 -26.93 -14.31
N GLY A 184 4.72 -26.31 -15.03
CA GLY A 184 4.32 -26.70 -16.38
C GLY A 184 5.15 -26.06 -17.50
N THR A 185 6.07 -25.14 -17.19
CA THR A 185 6.90 -24.45 -18.18
C THR A 185 8.27 -24.14 -17.58
N LYS A 186 9.34 -24.73 -18.11
CA LYS A 186 10.71 -24.38 -17.73
C LYS A 186 11.16 -23.15 -18.55
N LEU A 187 11.81 -22.19 -17.89
CA LEU A 187 12.37 -20.96 -18.46
C LEU A 187 13.90 -21.03 -18.48
N ASN A 188 14.52 -20.39 -19.48
CA ASN A 188 15.96 -20.32 -19.66
C ASN A 188 16.39 -18.84 -19.76
N VAL A 189 17.70 -18.57 -19.65
CA VAL A 189 18.25 -17.20 -19.71
C VAL A 189 18.00 -16.58 -21.10
N GLU A 190 18.07 -17.40 -22.14
CA GLU A 190 17.89 -17.04 -23.55
C GLU A 190 16.46 -16.55 -23.87
N ASP A 191 15.47 -16.95 -23.08
CA ASP A 191 14.06 -16.56 -23.28
C ASP A 191 13.84 -15.05 -23.07
N PHE A 192 14.73 -14.40 -22.32
CA PHE A 192 14.64 -12.98 -21.94
C PHE A 192 15.30 -12.03 -22.93
N LYS A 193 16.23 -12.51 -23.77
CA LYS A 193 16.94 -11.73 -24.80
C LYS A 193 17.54 -10.42 -24.28
N LEU A 194 18.22 -10.46 -23.13
CA LEU A 194 18.87 -9.28 -22.55
C LEU A 194 20.07 -8.84 -23.40
N ASP A 195 19.96 -7.67 -24.02
CA ASP A 195 21.08 -7.00 -24.71
C ASP A 195 22.12 -6.41 -23.72
N ASN A 196 21.77 -6.25 -22.44
CA ASN A 196 22.64 -5.63 -21.44
C ASN A 196 23.62 -6.63 -20.80
N MET A 197 24.85 -6.70 -21.32
CA MET A 197 25.92 -7.54 -20.78
C MET A 197 26.42 -7.15 -19.37
N ASN A 198 25.93 -6.06 -18.77
CA ASN A 198 26.36 -5.58 -17.45
C ASN A 198 25.55 -6.13 -16.26
N VAL A 199 24.60 -7.05 -16.52
CA VAL A 199 23.70 -7.62 -15.50
C VAL A 199 23.77 -9.14 -15.58
N VAL A 200 24.02 -9.81 -14.45
CA VAL A 200 24.00 -11.27 -14.36
C VAL A 200 22.55 -11.74 -14.25
N LEU A 201 22.10 -12.63 -15.14
CA LEU A 201 20.74 -13.21 -15.09
C LEU A 201 20.82 -14.71 -14.78
N ASN A 202 20.15 -15.14 -13.71
CA ASN A 202 19.96 -16.55 -13.36
C ASN A 202 18.47 -16.90 -13.25
N VAL A 203 18.11 -18.14 -13.60
CA VAL A 203 16.72 -18.62 -13.58
C VAL A 203 16.62 -19.91 -12.76
N PHE A 204 15.78 -19.89 -11.72
CA PHE A 204 15.48 -21.03 -10.87
C PHE A 204 14.12 -21.61 -11.22
N ASN A 205 14.11 -22.82 -11.78
CA ASN A 205 12.88 -23.48 -12.19
C ASN A 205 12.37 -24.43 -11.13
N SER A 206 11.36 -24.01 -10.37
CA SER A 206 10.72 -24.86 -9.36
C SER A 206 9.92 -26.01 -9.99
N ASP A 207 9.72 -27.08 -9.22
CA ASP A 207 8.81 -28.19 -9.55
C ASP A 207 7.43 -28.03 -8.87
N GLU A 208 7.28 -27.03 -8.00
CA GLU A 208 6.00 -26.61 -7.41
C GLU A 208 5.91 -25.08 -7.24
N ASN A 209 4.68 -24.57 -7.13
CA ASN A 209 4.46 -23.15 -6.82
C ASN A 209 4.72 -22.90 -5.31
N LEU A 210 5.81 -22.19 -5.00
CA LEU A 210 6.15 -21.77 -3.64
C LEU A 210 5.53 -20.42 -3.25
N HIS A 211 4.81 -19.76 -4.18
CA HIS A 211 4.21 -18.45 -4.00
C HIS A 211 5.25 -17.46 -3.43
N ASP A 212 4.91 -16.69 -2.40
CA ASP A 212 5.74 -15.61 -1.85
C ASP A 212 7.03 -16.10 -1.18
N LEU A 213 7.06 -17.33 -0.63
CA LEU A 213 8.24 -17.87 0.06
C LEU A 213 9.50 -17.82 -0.83
N SER A 214 9.32 -18.03 -2.12
CA SER A 214 10.37 -18.01 -3.12
C SER A 214 11.16 -16.70 -3.17
N LYS A 215 10.51 -15.54 -2.96
CA LYS A 215 11.14 -14.22 -2.90
C LYS A 215 12.24 -14.19 -1.84
N TYR A 216 11.92 -14.73 -0.66
CA TYR A 216 12.79 -14.79 0.51
C TYR A 216 13.91 -15.83 0.36
N ILE A 217 13.59 -17.02 -0.13
CA ILE A 217 14.61 -18.04 -0.46
C ILE A 217 15.63 -17.45 -1.44
N THR A 218 15.16 -16.86 -2.55
CA THR A 218 16.03 -16.34 -3.61
C THR A 218 16.87 -15.16 -3.11
N CYS A 219 16.29 -14.20 -2.40
CA CYS A 219 17.04 -13.09 -1.81
C CYS A 219 18.07 -13.55 -0.77
N SER A 220 17.78 -14.58 0.03
CA SER A 220 18.74 -15.10 1.01
C SER A 220 20.05 -15.62 0.39
N MET A 221 20.00 -15.99 -0.91
CA MET A 221 21.12 -16.51 -1.72
C MET A 221 21.71 -15.48 -2.69
N ALA A 222 21.16 -14.26 -2.77
CA ALA A 222 21.62 -13.18 -3.65
C ALA A 222 23.09 -12.83 -3.43
N GLU A 223 23.80 -12.33 -4.45
CA GLU A 223 25.19 -11.87 -4.30
C GLU A 223 25.27 -10.64 -3.38
N TYR A 224 24.41 -9.64 -3.62
CA TYR A 224 24.46 -8.32 -2.97
C TYR A 224 23.70 -8.27 -1.64
N ASP A 225 24.06 -7.30 -0.78
CA ASP A 225 23.47 -7.12 0.56
C ASP A 225 22.02 -6.60 0.57
N TYR A 226 21.51 -6.21 -0.60
CA TYR A 226 20.18 -5.64 -0.78
C TYR A 226 19.49 -6.26 -1.97
N CYS A 227 18.18 -6.48 -1.84
CA CYS A 227 17.33 -7.07 -2.86
C CYS A 227 16.28 -6.07 -3.33
N TYR A 228 15.93 -6.11 -4.62
CA TYR A 228 14.76 -5.43 -5.20
C TYR A 228 13.70 -6.47 -5.58
N PHE A 229 12.51 -6.43 -5.00
CA PHE A 229 11.43 -7.39 -5.25
C PHE A 229 10.45 -6.89 -6.30
N GLN A 230 10.07 -7.75 -7.24
CA GLN A 230 9.11 -7.47 -8.31
C GLN A 230 8.37 -8.75 -8.75
N ASP A 231 7.05 -8.69 -8.86
CA ASP A 231 6.22 -9.80 -9.35
C ASP A 231 5.83 -9.60 -10.84
N ASP A 232 5.34 -10.66 -11.49
CA ASP A 232 5.02 -10.69 -12.93
C ASP A 232 3.70 -9.99 -13.33
N ASP A 233 3.02 -9.36 -12.37
CA ASP A 233 1.71 -8.72 -12.53
C ASP A 233 1.75 -7.19 -12.46
N TRP A 234 2.77 -6.58 -11.88
CA TRP A 234 2.93 -5.12 -11.85
C TRP A 234 4.25 -4.69 -12.48
N LEU A 235 4.31 -3.43 -12.92
CA LEU A 235 5.54 -2.78 -13.32
C LEU A 235 5.72 -1.47 -12.55
N ASN A 236 6.77 -1.41 -11.73
CA ASN A 236 7.19 -0.19 -11.07
C ASN A 236 7.89 0.74 -12.07
N LEU A 237 7.25 1.84 -12.46
CA LEU A 237 7.84 2.83 -13.36
C LEU A 237 8.61 3.95 -12.63
N TYR A 238 8.89 3.80 -11.33
CA TYR A 238 9.44 4.83 -10.45
C TYR A 238 10.73 4.36 -9.78
N MET A 239 11.60 3.75 -10.59
CA MET A 239 12.75 2.99 -10.14
C MET A 239 13.82 3.91 -9.57
N ASP A 240 14.16 5.00 -10.26
CA ASP A 240 15.16 5.97 -9.80
C ASP A 240 14.72 6.65 -8.51
N SER A 241 13.45 7.11 -8.44
CA SER A 241 12.89 7.77 -7.26
C SER A 241 12.86 6.83 -6.05
N THR A 242 12.40 5.58 -6.23
CA THR A 242 12.39 4.60 -5.13
C THR A 242 13.80 4.30 -4.64
N TYR A 243 14.74 4.09 -5.56
CA TYR A 243 16.15 3.84 -5.24
C TYR A 243 16.79 5.04 -4.51
N THR A 244 16.47 6.27 -4.93
CA THR A 244 16.95 7.51 -4.29
C THR A 244 16.40 7.66 -2.86
N ASN A 245 15.16 7.25 -2.59
CA ASN A 245 14.63 7.18 -1.22
C ASN A 245 15.36 6.09 -0.40
N PHE A 246 15.55 4.90 -0.98
CA PHE A 246 16.25 3.77 -0.36
C PHE A 246 17.69 4.11 0.05
N LEU A 247 18.47 4.79 -0.82
CA LEU A 247 19.87 5.15 -0.55
C LEU A 247 20.07 5.96 0.73
N ARG A 248 19.05 6.71 1.18
CA ARG A 248 19.14 7.51 2.41
C ARG A 248 19.12 6.63 3.65
N ASN A 249 18.30 5.58 3.65
CA ASN A 249 18.01 4.77 4.84
C ASN A 249 17.93 3.27 4.48
N PRO A 250 19.00 2.69 3.91
CA PRO A 250 18.92 1.39 3.25
C PRO A 250 18.62 0.21 4.19
N SER A 251 18.66 0.41 5.51
CA SER A 251 18.21 -0.60 6.47
C SER A 251 16.69 -0.81 6.45
N LEU A 252 15.90 0.19 6.04
CA LEU A 252 14.44 0.10 6.02
C LEU A 252 13.91 -0.69 4.80
N ILE A 253 12.66 -1.12 4.89
CA ILE A 253 11.91 -1.64 3.73
C ILE A 253 11.36 -0.43 2.98
N HIS A 254 11.75 -0.22 1.72
CA HIS A 254 11.20 0.81 0.85
C HIS A 254 10.33 0.15 -0.21
N SER A 255 9.06 0.53 -0.34
CA SER A 255 8.11 -0.10 -1.28
C SER A 255 7.25 0.92 -2.02
N ASN A 256 6.75 0.55 -3.21
CA ASN A 256 5.72 1.29 -3.93
C ASN A 256 4.36 0.60 -3.75
N THR A 257 3.29 1.38 -3.65
CA THR A 257 1.93 0.84 -3.62
C THR A 257 0.90 1.83 -4.16
N MET A 258 -0.22 1.33 -4.68
CA MET A 258 -1.31 2.17 -5.18
C MET A 258 -1.97 2.99 -4.06
N PRO A 259 -2.54 4.17 -4.33
CA PRO A 259 -3.18 5.02 -3.30
C PRO A 259 -4.19 4.30 -2.40
N LEU A 260 -5.19 3.62 -2.97
CA LEU A 260 -6.18 2.90 -2.15
C LEU A 260 -5.56 1.75 -1.34
N ILE A 261 -4.56 1.06 -1.90
CA ILE A 261 -3.86 -0.03 -1.22
C ILE A 261 -2.94 0.51 -0.11
N HIS A 262 -2.37 1.71 -0.27
CA HIS A 262 -1.67 2.41 0.80
C HIS A 262 -2.59 2.62 2.00
N LEU A 263 -3.83 3.09 1.78
CA LEU A 263 -4.81 3.30 2.85
C LEU A 263 -5.12 1.99 3.59
N GLU A 264 -5.29 0.87 2.89
CA GLU A 264 -5.44 -0.44 3.54
C GLU A 264 -4.19 -0.84 4.34
N HIS A 265 -2.98 -0.61 3.81
CA HIS A 265 -1.72 -0.82 4.55
C HIS A 265 -1.65 0.04 5.82
N ARG A 266 -2.18 1.27 5.80
CA ARG A 266 -2.28 2.14 6.99
C ARG A 266 -3.11 1.52 8.11
N ARG A 267 -4.20 0.80 7.79
CA ARG A 267 -5.02 0.09 8.78
C ARG A 267 -4.25 -1.00 9.51
N TRP A 268 -3.23 -1.55 8.85
CA TRP A 268 -2.37 -2.60 9.36
C TRP A 268 -0.99 -2.06 9.80
N MET A 269 -0.92 -0.77 10.18
CA MET A 269 0.18 -0.20 10.96
C MET A 269 -0.23 0.02 12.41
N PHE A 270 0.56 -0.50 13.36
CA PHE A 270 0.21 -0.47 14.77
C PHE A 270 1.41 -0.53 15.70
N SER A 271 1.16 -0.41 17.00
CA SER A 271 2.18 -0.53 18.04
C SER A 271 1.67 -1.24 19.29
N ASN A 272 2.59 -1.71 20.11
CA ASN A 272 2.35 -2.09 21.50
C ASN A 272 3.61 -1.76 22.31
N ALA A 273 3.52 -0.74 23.17
CA ALA A 273 4.66 -0.23 23.94
C ALA A 273 5.19 -1.27 24.95
N ASP A 274 4.31 -2.03 25.61
CA ASP A 274 4.69 -3.09 26.57
C ASP A 274 5.55 -4.19 25.93
N LYS A 275 5.43 -4.36 24.62
CA LYS A 275 6.20 -5.31 23.79
C LYS A 275 7.31 -4.66 22.96
N ASN A 276 7.49 -3.33 22.97
CA ASN A 276 8.32 -2.63 21.97
C ASN A 276 8.01 -3.09 20.53
N LEU A 277 6.71 -3.15 20.20
CA LEU A 277 6.18 -3.48 18.87
C LEU A 277 5.82 -2.17 18.15
N HIS A 278 6.31 -2.02 16.93
CA HIS A 278 6.19 -0.86 16.05
C HIS A 278 6.26 -1.34 14.60
N THR A 279 5.13 -1.80 14.07
CA THR A 279 5.13 -2.59 12.83
C THR A 279 4.04 -2.17 11.84
N GLY A 280 4.31 -2.43 10.56
CA GLY A 280 3.40 -2.11 9.47
C GLY A 280 3.49 -3.11 8.33
N PHE A 281 2.35 -3.35 7.68
CA PHE A 281 2.29 -4.21 6.51
C PHE A 281 2.68 -3.46 5.21
N THR A 282 3.26 -4.19 4.25
CA THR A 282 3.33 -3.78 2.84
C THR A 282 3.33 -5.01 1.93
N TRP A 283 2.61 -4.94 0.81
CA TRP A 283 2.90 -5.78 -0.35
C TRP A 283 4.30 -5.42 -0.90
N LEU A 284 5.05 -6.41 -1.38
CA LEU A 284 6.43 -6.20 -1.85
C LEU A 284 6.59 -6.35 -3.37
N GLY A 285 5.76 -7.20 -4.00
CA GLY A 285 5.81 -7.50 -5.44
C GLY A 285 5.60 -6.30 -6.38
N CYS A 286 5.07 -5.19 -5.86
CA CYS A 286 4.86 -3.94 -6.58
C CYS A 286 6.14 -3.10 -6.82
N GLY A 287 7.31 -3.60 -6.40
CA GLY A 287 8.59 -2.89 -6.52
C GLY A 287 9.09 -2.37 -5.18
N SER A 288 9.98 -3.13 -4.53
CA SER A 288 10.47 -2.83 -3.17
C SER A 288 11.95 -3.12 -2.97
N PHE A 289 12.70 -2.21 -2.35
CA PHE A 289 14.08 -2.43 -1.90
C PHE A 289 14.10 -2.87 -0.43
N ILE A 290 14.85 -3.93 -0.13
CA ILE A 290 14.99 -4.50 1.22
C ILE A 290 16.43 -4.95 1.51
N PRO A 291 16.87 -4.97 2.79
CA PRO A 291 18.12 -5.61 3.18
C PRO A 291 18.02 -7.14 3.14
N ARG A 292 19.00 -7.81 2.52
CA ARG A 292 19.18 -9.28 2.57
C ARG A 292 19.27 -9.78 4.01
N ALA A 293 19.88 -9.01 4.91
CA ALA A 293 19.97 -9.36 6.33
C ALA A 293 18.59 -9.50 7.02
N LYS A 294 17.58 -8.68 6.66
CA LYS A 294 16.21 -8.86 7.17
C LYS A 294 15.58 -10.14 6.65
N VAL A 295 15.83 -10.48 5.38
CA VAL A 295 15.38 -11.76 4.80
C VAL A 295 16.03 -12.97 5.47
N GLN A 296 17.33 -12.93 5.72
CA GLN A 296 18.03 -14.01 6.44
C GLN A 296 17.52 -14.17 7.88
N LYS A 297 17.23 -13.07 8.58
CA LYS A 297 16.55 -13.09 9.88
C LYS A 297 15.15 -13.69 9.79
N PHE A 298 14.37 -13.35 8.76
CA PHE A 298 13.03 -13.92 8.53
C PHE A 298 13.06 -15.41 8.22
N MET A 299 13.96 -15.88 7.35
CA MET A 299 14.13 -17.31 7.09
C MET A 299 14.55 -18.07 8.36
N SER A 300 15.33 -17.43 9.25
CA SER A 300 15.67 -18.00 10.56
C SER A 300 14.46 -18.05 11.51
N GLN A 301 13.59 -17.04 11.51
CA GLN A 301 12.33 -17.04 12.26
C GLN A 301 11.41 -18.18 11.78
N LEU A 302 11.26 -18.36 10.47
CA LEU A 302 10.47 -19.45 9.86
C LEU A 302 11.03 -20.84 10.17
N GLY A 303 12.36 -20.98 10.29
CA GLY A 303 13.00 -22.24 10.69
C GLY A 303 12.72 -22.66 12.14
N TYR A 304 12.34 -21.71 13.00
CA TYR A 304 12.03 -21.94 14.42
C TYR A 304 10.52 -22.01 14.68
N ILE A 305 9.73 -21.10 14.07
CA ILE A 305 8.27 -21.14 14.08
C ILE A 305 7.85 -22.09 12.96
N SER A 306 7.68 -23.38 13.29
CA SER A 306 7.26 -24.43 12.34
C SER A 306 5.85 -24.18 11.78
N LEU A 307 5.73 -23.32 10.77
CA LEU A 307 4.48 -23.00 10.10
C LEU A 307 4.02 -24.12 9.15
N PRO A 308 2.70 -24.37 9.02
CA PRO A 308 2.15 -25.21 7.96
C PRO A 308 2.53 -24.71 6.56
N LYS A 309 2.65 -25.63 5.60
CA LYS A 309 3.05 -25.30 4.21
C LYS A 309 2.16 -24.23 3.55
N ASP A 310 0.87 -24.21 3.85
CA ASP A 310 -0.05 -23.22 3.27
C ASP A 310 0.12 -21.80 3.86
N HIS A 311 0.64 -21.67 5.09
CA HIS A 311 1.01 -20.37 5.65
C HIS A 311 2.31 -19.87 4.99
N LEU A 312 3.28 -20.75 4.74
CA LEU A 312 4.53 -20.37 4.07
C LEU A 312 4.29 -19.76 2.67
N LYS A 313 3.21 -20.15 1.97
CA LYS A 313 2.84 -19.58 0.65
C LYS A 313 2.52 -18.08 0.69
N VAL A 314 2.07 -17.56 1.84
CA VAL A 314 1.70 -16.14 2.01
C VAL A 314 2.75 -15.37 2.81
N ALA A 315 4.04 -15.71 2.62
CA ALA A 315 5.15 -15.13 3.37
C ALA A 315 5.21 -13.58 3.33
N ASP A 316 4.72 -12.94 2.26
CA ASP A 316 4.59 -11.47 2.17
C ASP A 316 3.72 -10.90 3.30
N MET A 317 2.69 -11.63 3.74
CA MET A 317 1.84 -11.26 4.90
C MET A 317 2.62 -11.16 6.21
N TYR A 318 3.71 -11.91 6.36
CA TYR A 318 4.45 -11.97 7.63
C TYR A 318 5.72 -11.13 7.63
N PHE A 319 6.47 -11.09 6.52
CA PHE A 319 7.82 -10.52 6.50
C PHE A 319 7.89 -9.06 6.98
N SER A 320 7.04 -8.20 6.41
CA SER A 320 7.01 -6.77 6.76
C SER A 320 6.66 -6.60 8.24
N LEU A 321 5.67 -7.34 8.72
CA LEU A 321 5.21 -7.29 10.11
C LEU A 321 6.23 -7.86 11.12
N TRP A 322 6.90 -8.95 10.78
CA TRP A 322 7.92 -9.62 11.61
C TRP A 322 9.30 -8.95 11.55
N SER A 323 9.51 -8.03 10.60
CA SER A 323 10.63 -7.10 10.65
C SER A 323 10.56 -6.17 11.88
N ASN A 324 9.35 -5.98 12.41
CA ASN A 324 8.99 -4.98 13.43
C ASN A 324 9.62 -3.62 13.15
N GLN A 325 9.36 -3.13 11.95
CA GLN A 325 9.60 -1.77 11.51
C GLN A 325 8.38 -1.34 10.70
N TYR A 326 8.04 -0.05 10.75
CA TYR A 326 7.16 0.51 9.73
C TYR A 326 7.86 0.44 8.35
N PRO A 327 7.18 0.05 7.26
CA PRO A 327 7.74 0.21 5.91
C PRO A 327 7.78 1.69 5.49
N TYR A 328 8.77 2.07 4.69
CA TYR A 328 8.86 3.38 4.06
C TYR A 328 8.16 3.33 2.68
N GLN A 329 6.84 3.42 2.71
CA GLN A 329 6.00 3.27 1.52
C GLN A 329 5.90 4.57 0.72
N LEU A 330 5.97 4.43 -0.61
CA LEU A 330 5.61 5.44 -1.58
C LEU A 330 4.22 5.12 -2.16
N SER A 331 3.37 6.14 -2.29
CA SER A 331 1.97 6.01 -2.70
C SER A 331 1.75 6.64 -4.07
N ASN A 332 1.57 5.82 -5.10
CA ASN A 332 1.54 6.25 -6.51
C ASN A 332 0.85 5.22 -7.43
N PRO A 333 0.30 5.64 -8.58
CA PRO A 333 -0.29 4.73 -9.56
C PRO A 333 0.75 3.76 -10.09
N LEU A 334 0.51 2.47 -9.85
CA LEU A 334 1.31 1.40 -10.44
C LEU A 334 0.83 1.10 -11.84
N THR A 335 1.70 0.51 -12.65
CA THR A 335 1.35 0.10 -14.01
C THR A 335 1.00 -1.39 -13.96
N PRO A 336 -0.29 -1.77 -14.11
CA PRO A 336 -0.64 -3.18 -14.19
C PRO A 336 -0.02 -3.80 -15.45
N LEU A 337 0.37 -5.05 -15.36
CA LEU A 337 0.59 -5.92 -16.51
C LEU A 337 -0.64 -6.82 -16.66
N ASP A 338 -0.48 -7.98 -17.28
CA ASP A 338 -1.50 -9.04 -17.22
C ASP A 338 -1.88 -9.35 -15.75
N GLN A 339 -3.16 -9.25 -15.39
CA GLN A 339 -3.67 -9.55 -14.05
C GLN A 339 -4.23 -10.98 -13.92
N ASP A 340 -4.29 -11.75 -15.02
CA ASP A 340 -4.89 -13.08 -15.01
C ASP A 340 -4.12 -14.04 -14.09
N HIS A 341 -4.89 -14.82 -13.34
CA HIS A 341 -4.36 -15.70 -12.30
C HIS A 341 -3.59 -14.96 -11.19
N GLY A 342 -4.04 -13.78 -10.78
CA GLY A 342 -3.64 -13.20 -9.49
C GLY A 342 -3.85 -14.18 -8.32
N TRP A 343 -2.96 -14.14 -7.33
CA TRP A 343 -3.04 -14.94 -6.11
C TRP A 343 -3.27 -14.04 -4.88
N SER A 344 -4.45 -14.17 -4.28
CA SER A 344 -4.79 -13.57 -2.99
C SER A 344 -5.75 -14.50 -2.24
N SER A 345 -5.22 -15.32 -1.33
CA SER A 345 -6.08 -16.21 -0.53
C SER A 345 -6.81 -15.40 0.55
N GLY A 346 -8.14 -15.35 0.53
CA GLY A 346 -8.98 -14.71 1.56
C GLY A 346 -9.05 -15.46 2.90
N ILE A 347 -7.93 -16.04 3.35
CA ILE A 347 -7.80 -16.69 4.66
C ILE A 347 -7.20 -15.69 5.63
N ASP A 348 -7.79 -15.56 6.81
CA ASP A 348 -7.26 -14.73 7.90
C ASP A 348 -6.01 -15.37 8.54
N HIS A 349 -4.88 -15.11 7.89
CA HIS A 349 -3.56 -15.56 8.33
C HIS A 349 -2.98 -14.70 9.48
N TRP A 350 -3.68 -13.65 9.93
CA TRP A 350 -3.16 -12.68 10.90
C TRP A 350 -2.99 -13.24 12.31
N SER A 351 -3.70 -14.32 12.65
CA SER A 351 -3.47 -15.08 13.89
C SER A 351 -2.02 -15.56 14.07
N VAL A 352 -1.27 -15.75 12.98
CA VAL A 352 0.17 -16.08 13.00
C VAL A 352 1.04 -14.86 13.29
N VAL A 353 0.68 -13.69 12.74
CA VAL A 353 1.39 -12.41 12.98
C VAL A 353 1.45 -12.11 14.47
N TYR A 354 0.29 -12.24 15.12
CA TYR A 354 0.03 -11.78 16.48
C TYR A 354 0.66 -12.62 17.60
N ASN A 355 1.09 -13.85 17.30
CA ASN A 355 1.65 -14.79 18.29
C ASN A 355 3.18 -14.95 18.22
N SER A 356 3.88 -14.19 17.36
CA SER A 356 5.34 -14.24 17.27
C SER A 356 5.99 -13.25 18.25
N ASP A 357 6.84 -13.74 19.16
CA ASP A 357 7.67 -12.91 20.06
C ASP A 357 9.11 -12.70 19.55
N MET A 358 9.43 -13.13 18.32
CA MET A 358 10.80 -13.14 17.81
C MET A 358 11.08 -12.02 16.81
N PHE A 359 10.86 -10.77 17.19
CA PHE A 359 11.08 -9.61 16.32
C PHE A 359 12.07 -8.59 16.91
N GLU A 360 12.54 -7.67 16.07
CA GLU A 360 13.46 -6.59 16.48
C GLU A 360 12.78 -5.67 17.50
N ARG A 361 13.43 -5.29 18.60
CA ARG A 361 12.76 -4.52 19.68
C ARG A 361 13.12 -3.03 19.68
N VAL A 362 13.89 -2.56 18.69
CA VAL A 362 14.28 -1.15 18.52
C VAL A 362 13.75 -0.64 17.18
N GLU A 363 13.15 0.55 17.15
CA GLU A 363 12.75 1.20 15.89
C GLU A 363 14.00 1.76 15.18
N GLU A 364 14.14 1.45 13.89
CA GLU A 364 15.24 1.92 13.06
C GLU A 364 14.98 3.37 12.59
N THR A 365 16.01 4.20 12.70
CA THR A 365 16.00 5.58 12.20
C THR A 365 16.00 5.62 10.67
N PRO A 366 15.28 6.56 10.02
CA PRO A 366 14.39 7.57 10.59
C PRO A 366 13.18 6.95 11.26
N TYR A 367 12.82 7.46 12.42
CA TYR A 367 11.60 7.07 13.11
C TYR A 367 10.39 7.42 12.24
N TYR A 368 9.23 6.81 12.53
CA TYR A 368 8.02 6.99 11.73
C TYR A 368 7.71 8.47 11.39
N HIS A 369 7.85 9.38 12.37
CA HIS A 369 7.56 10.81 12.20
C HIS A 369 8.58 11.58 11.34
N ASP A 370 9.81 11.09 11.23
CA ASP A 370 10.87 11.67 10.39
C ASP A 370 10.76 11.26 8.92
N ARG A 371 9.80 10.38 8.58
CA ARG A 371 9.60 9.87 7.22
C ARG A 371 8.63 10.78 6.47
N TYR A 372 9.17 11.70 5.70
CA TYR A 372 8.41 12.75 4.99
C TYR A 372 8.24 12.51 3.47
N VAL A 373 9.03 11.64 2.85
CA VAL A 373 8.86 11.25 1.44
C VAL A 373 7.55 10.47 1.24
N ARG A 374 6.72 10.84 0.25
CA ARG A 374 5.35 10.30 0.09
C ARG A 374 5.04 9.63 -1.24
N ALA A 375 5.50 10.21 -2.35
CA ALA A 375 5.22 9.71 -3.69
C ALA A 375 6.36 10.06 -4.65
N PRO A 376 6.72 9.21 -5.63
CA PRO A 376 7.54 9.61 -6.75
C PRO A 376 6.76 10.55 -7.69
N CYS A 377 7.48 11.47 -8.33
CA CYS A 377 6.97 12.26 -9.44
C CYS A 377 6.76 11.37 -10.68
N ILE A 378 5.78 11.69 -11.54
CA ILE A 378 5.42 10.81 -12.67
C ILE A 378 6.54 10.64 -13.70
N ASN A 379 7.50 11.56 -13.76
CA ASN A 379 8.69 11.50 -14.60
C ASN A 379 9.81 10.58 -14.05
N ASP A 380 9.71 10.08 -12.81
CA ASP A 380 10.78 9.33 -12.09
C ASP A 380 12.06 10.16 -11.86
N LYS A 381 11.93 11.49 -11.67
CA LYS A 381 13.06 12.42 -11.43
C LYS A 381 12.98 13.19 -10.12
N CYS A 382 11.93 12.99 -9.34
CA CYS A 382 11.84 13.46 -7.96
C CYS A 382 10.88 12.63 -7.12
N LEU A 383 10.78 13.02 -5.85
CA LEU A 383 9.81 12.55 -4.88
C LEU A 383 9.12 13.75 -4.22
N PHE A 384 7.80 13.71 -4.13
CA PHE A 384 7.02 14.61 -3.30
C PHE A 384 7.28 14.35 -1.81
N ILE A 385 7.54 15.43 -1.06
CA ILE A 385 7.82 15.39 0.37
C ILE A 385 6.81 16.24 1.15
N THR A 386 6.35 15.75 2.30
CA THR A 386 5.52 16.49 3.27
C THR A 386 5.52 15.83 4.64
N ASN A 387 5.59 16.64 5.71
CA ASN A 387 5.37 16.14 7.08
C ASN A 387 3.87 15.99 7.42
N ILE A 388 2.98 16.52 6.58
CA ILE A 388 1.54 16.47 6.77
C ILE A 388 1.02 15.07 6.37
N ASP A 389 0.98 14.17 7.36
CA ASP A 389 0.37 12.84 7.23
C ASP A 389 -1.13 12.93 7.58
N PRO A 390 -2.06 12.65 6.64
CA PRO A 390 -3.49 12.73 6.90
C PRO A 390 -3.99 11.53 7.71
N PHE A 391 -3.21 10.46 7.82
CA PHE A 391 -3.59 9.25 8.57
C PHE A 391 -3.32 9.41 10.08
N PRO A 392 -3.87 8.53 10.93
CA PRO A 392 -3.49 8.43 12.33
C PRO A 392 -2.02 7.99 12.45
N HIS A 393 -1.35 8.46 13.49
CA HIS A 393 -0.03 7.95 13.84
C HIS A 393 -0.15 6.48 14.27
N PRO A 394 0.73 5.56 13.86
CA PRO A 394 0.62 4.14 14.20
C PRO A 394 0.59 3.84 15.70
N SER A 395 1.14 4.72 16.54
CA SER A 395 1.05 4.59 18.01
C SER A 395 -0.36 4.77 18.56
N SER A 396 -1.25 5.43 17.84
CA SER A 396 -2.67 5.58 18.21
C SER A 396 -3.46 4.29 18.01
N VAL A 397 -2.94 3.34 17.22
CA VAL A 397 -3.59 2.06 16.92
C VAL A 397 -2.96 0.96 17.78
N HIS A 398 -3.35 0.92 19.05
CA HIS A 398 -2.76 -0.03 20.01
C HIS A 398 -3.16 -1.48 19.74
N TYR A 399 -2.18 -2.32 19.40
CA TYR A 399 -2.34 -3.77 19.29
C TYR A 399 -2.52 -4.39 20.69
N ALA A 400 -3.60 -5.15 20.88
CA ALA A 400 -3.90 -5.82 22.13
C ALA A 400 -3.67 -7.33 21.99
N ASN A 401 -3.04 -7.96 22.99
CA ASN A 401 -2.61 -9.36 22.98
C ASN A 401 -3.75 -10.41 22.89
N ASN A 402 -4.99 -9.97 22.78
CA ASN A 402 -6.19 -10.80 22.65
C ASN A 402 -6.85 -10.71 21.26
N ILE A 403 -6.30 -9.93 20.32
CA ILE A 403 -6.83 -9.84 18.96
C ILE A 403 -6.58 -11.15 18.24
N THR A 404 -7.66 -11.76 17.75
CA THR A 404 -7.60 -13.03 17.01
C THR A 404 -7.85 -12.88 15.51
N ASN A 405 -8.41 -11.74 15.07
CA ASN A 405 -8.80 -11.47 13.70
C ASN A 405 -8.45 -10.04 13.28
N VAL A 406 -8.08 -9.83 12.01
CA VAL A 406 -7.65 -8.52 11.49
C VAL A 406 -8.70 -7.41 11.60
N HIS A 407 -10.01 -7.74 11.50
CA HIS A 407 -11.07 -6.74 11.53
C HIS A 407 -11.23 -6.07 12.91
N GLU A 408 -10.81 -6.73 14.01
CA GLU A 408 -10.76 -6.09 15.34
C GLU A 408 -9.68 -5.00 15.40
N GLN A 409 -8.58 -5.18 14.68
CA GLN A 409 -7.50 -4.21 14.57
C GLN A 409 -7.90 -3.07 13.61
N GLU A 410 -8.51 -3.40 12.47
CA GLU A 410 -9.08 -2.41 11.54
C GLU A 410 -10.16 -1.56 12.19
N ALA A 411 -11.03 -2.14 13.02
CA ALA A 411 -12.06 -1.39 13.74
C ALA A 411 -11.49 -0.29 14.65
N LYS A 412 -10.30 -0.49 15.22
CA LYS A 412 -9.60 0.55 16.00
C LYS A 412 -9.10 1.68 15.13
N PHE A 413 -8.51 1.38 13.98
CA PHE A 413 -8.09 2.40 13.01
C PHE A 413 -9.31 3.16 12.48
N ASN A 414 -10.37 2.44 12.10
CA ASN A 414 -11.59 2.98 11.51
C ASN A 414 -12.42 3.85 12.49
N ALA A 415 -12.08 3.87 13.78
CA ALA A 415 -12.65 4.76 14.79
C ALA A 415 -11.88 6.08 14.98
N LEU A 416 -10.75 6.27 14.28
CA LEU A 416 -9.92 7.48 14.32
C LEU A 416 -10.27 8.42 13.16
N ASP A 417 -9.66 9.60 13.14
CA ASP A 417 -9.78 10.57 12.04
C ASP A 417 -8.80 10.25 10.91
N PHE A 418 -9.31 10.00 9.70
CA PHE A 418 -8.55 9.68 8.50
C PHE A 418 -9.38 9.93 7.22
N PRO A 419 -8.75 10.08 6.04
CA PRO A 419 -9.45 10.23 4.77
C PRO A 419 -10.39 9.06 4.44
N SER A 420 -11.58 9.36 3.91
CA SER A 420 -12.40 8.32 3.27
C SER A 420 -11.72 7.78 2.01
N ASN A 421 -12.07 6.56 1.58
CA ASN A 421 -11.53 5.98 0.34
C ASN A 421 -11.76 6.91 -0.87
N GLU A 422 -12.96 7.51 -1.00
CA GLU A 422 -13.30 8.45 -2.07
C GLU A 422 -12.44 9.73 -2.03
N PHE A 423 -12.21 10.30 -0.84
CA PHE A 423 -11.34 11.46 -0.70
C PHE A 423 -9.91 11.09 -1.10
N TRP A 424 -9.42 9.95 -0.60
CA TRP A 424 -8.03 9.54 -0.81
C TRP A 424 -7.73 9.22 -2.27
N GLU A 425 -8.66 8.58 -2.98
CA GLU A 425 -8.55 8.33 -4.42
C GLU A 425 -8.41 9.63 -5.22
N LYS A 426 -9.13 10.69 -4.84
CA LYS A 426 -9.13 12.00 -5.52
C LYS A 426 -7.99 12.94 -5.11
N HIS A 427 -7.40 12.73 -3.93
CA HIS A 427 -6.49 13.71 -3.30
C HIS A 427 -5.22 13.12 -2.68
N SER A 428 -4.82 11.90 -3.09
CA SER A 428 -3.58 11.29 -2.60
C SER A 428 -2.31 12.05 -3.03
N TYR A 429 -1.20 11.74 -2.36
CA TYR A 429 0.08 12.45 -2.49
C TYR A 429 0.64 12.61 -3.90
N HIS A 430 0.40 11.65 -4.81
CA HIS A 430 0.96 11.70 -6.16
C HIS A 430 0.32 12.79 -7.04
N ASN A 431 -0.90 13.22 -6.70
CA ASN A 431 -1.67 14.27 -7.40
C ASN A 431 -1.08 15.68 -7.25
N ALA A 432 0.12 15.82 -6.66
CA ALA A 432 0.89 17.05 -6.65
C ALA A 432 2.02 17.07 -7.70
N VAL A 433 2.30 15.91 -8.33
CA VAL A 433 3.50 15.61 -9.13
C VAL A 433 3.19 14.59 -10.25
N ASP A 434 1.96 14.61 -10.78
CA ASP A 434 1.47 13.71 -11.82
C ASP A 434 1.41 14.35 -13.23
N LEU A 435 1.86 15.60 -13.36
CA LEU A 435 1.77 16.44 -14.56
C LEU A 435 0.34 16.67 -15.06
N ASP A 436 -0.67 16.63 -14.19
CA ASP A 436 -2.04 17.04 -14.49
C ASP A 436 -2.42 18.24 -13.60
N LEU A 437 -2.94 19.32 -14.21
CA LEU A 437 -3.30 20.54 -13.48
C LEU A 437 -4.70 20.45 -12.82
N THR A 438 -5.44 19.38 -13.09
CA THR A 438 -6.83 19.18 -12.66
C THR A 438 -6.97 18.20 -11.48
N THR A 439 -5.96 17.36 -11.25
CA THR A 439 -5.81 16.54 -10.05
C THR A 439 -5.02 17.32 -9.00
N CYS A 440 -5.36 17.17 -7.71
CA CYS A 440 -4.66 17.89 -6.65
C CYS A 440 -4.53 17.06 -5.37
N TRP A 441 -3.33 17.00 -4.80
CA TRP A 441 -3.14 16.56 -3.42
C TRP A 441 -3.84 17.55 -2.48
N ASN A 442 -4.58 17.05 -1.49
CA ASN A 442 -5.18 17.85 -0.42
C ASN A 442 -4.55 17.47 0.92
N SER A 443 -4.21 18.48 1.74
CA SER A 443 -3.57 18.24 3.04
C SER A 443 -4.43 17.46 4.05
N PHE A 444 -5.76 17.39 3.83
CA PHE A 444 -6.83 16.81 4.65
C PHE A 444 -6.95 17.42 6.05
N LYS A 445 -5.86 17.39 6.82
CA LYS A 445 -5.71 18.12 8.08
C LYS A 445 -5.38 19.60 7.80
N ILE A 446 -5.79 20.46 8.72
CA ILE A 446 -5.51 21.91 8.69
C ILE A 446 -4.04 22.13 9.08
N PRO A 447 -3.17 22.63 8.17
CA PRO A 447 -1.74 22.78 8.42
C PRO A 447 -1.42 23.78 9.52
N LYS A 448 -0.31 23.55 10.21
CA LYS A 448 0.20 24.35 11.32
C LYS A 448 1.51 25.04 10.96
N LYS A 449 1.84 26.08 11.71
CA LYS A 449 3.16 26.72 11.62
C LYS A 449 4.25 25.67 11.79
N GLY A 450 5.16 25.59 10.82
CA GLY A 450 6.24 24.62 10.77
C GLY A 450 5.96 23.40 9.89
N ASP A 451 4.71 23.13 9.49
CA ASP A 451 4.41 22.11 8.48
C ASP A 451 4.95 22.53 7.11
N TYR A 452 5.27 21.55 6.25
CA TYR A 452 5.86 21.80 4.94
C TYR A 452 5.46 20.77 3.90
N PHE A 453 5.56 21.19 2.65
CA PHE A 453 5.56 20.32 1.47
C PHE A 453 6.71 20.69 0.53
N GLY A 454 7.02 19.87 -0.48
CA GLY A 454 8.06 20.18 -1.45
C GLY A 454 8.51 18.98 -2.26
N LEU A 455 9.76 19.04 -2.76
CA LEU A 455 10.36 18.04 -3.63
C LEU A 455 11.75 17.62 -3.14
N GLN A 456 12.04 16.33 -3.22
CA GLN A 456 13.39 15.76 -3.24
C GLN A 456 13.73 15.36 -4.68
N PHE A 457 14.82 15.87 -5.24
CA PHE A 457 15.25 15.53 -6.61
C PHE A 457 16.07 14.24 -6.64
N VAL A 458 15.92 13.47 -7.72
CA VAL A 458 16.79 12.33 -8.08
C VAL A 458 18.13 12.84 -8.58
N GLU A 459 18.09 13.81 -9.50
CA GLU A 459 19.25 14.57 -9.96
C GLU A 459 19.33 15.89 -9.19
N PRO A 460 20.37 16.12 -8.36
CA PRO A 460 20.55 17.39 -7.67
C PRO A 460 20.62 18.54 -8.68
N LYS A 461 19.76 19.55 -8.52
CA LYS A 461 19.60 20.65 -9.46
C LYS A 461 19.23 21.94 -8.73
N SER A 462 19.79 23.05 -9.17
CA SER A 462 19.47 24.38 -8.64
C SER A 462 18.33 25.01 -9.43
N TYR A 463 17.41 25.64 -8.70
CA TYR A 463 16.27 26.38 -9.24
C TYR A 463 16.19 27.74 -8.55
N ASN A 464 15.62 28.75 -9.20
CA ASN A 464 15.43 30.09 -8.62
C ASN A 464 13.97 30.56 -8.71
N LYS A 465 13.11 29.84 -9.43
CA LYS A 465 11.70 30.16 -9.63
C LYS A 465 10.86 28.91 -9.42
N VAL A 466 9.77 29.06 -8.68
CA VAL A 466 8.72 28.05 -8.54
C VAL A 466 7.36 28.65 -8.80
N THR A 467 6.58 27.97 -9.63
CA THR A 467 5.15 28.20 -9.75
C THR A 467 4.40 27.01 -9.15
N ILE A 468 3.46 27.30 -8.25
CA ILE A 468 2.56 26.33 -7.62
C ILE A 468 1.16 26.56 -8.19
N VAL A 469 0.49 25.47 -8.55
CA VAL A 469 -0.89 25.48 -9.03
C VAL A 469 -1.82 24.81 -8.01
N SER A 470 -3.02 25.36 -7.82
CA SER A 470 -4.06 24.85 -6.92
C SER A 470 -5.44 24.83 -7.59
N SER A 471 -6.38 24.05 -7.04
CA SER A 471 -7.81 24.11 -7.40
C SER A 471 -8.53 25.30 -6.76
N LYS A 472 -7.91 25.93 -5.75
CA LYS A 472 -8.47 26.99 -4.91
C LYS A 472 -7.61 28.25 -4.98
N ASP A 473 -8.17 29.36 -4.48
CA ASP A 473 -7.45 30.61 -4.32
C ASP A 473 -6.25 30.43 -3.35
N ILE A 474 -5.06 30.65 -3.88
CA ILE A 474 -3.78 30.61 -3.15
C ILE A 474 -3.03 31.95 -3.23
N SER A 475 -3.72 33.04 -3.56
CA SER A 475 -3.15 34.40 -3.70
C SER A 475 -2.35 34.90 -2.49
N ASN A 476 -2.55 34.31 -1.30
CA ASN A 476 -1.86 34.65 -0.06
C ASN A 476 -0.75 33.65 0.34
N PHE A 477 -0.36 32.72 -0.55
CA PHE A 477 0.64 31.69 -0.24
C PHE A 477 2.05 32.26 -0.08
N ASP A 478 2.41 33.29 -0.83
CA ASP A 478 3.70 33.99 -0.73
C ASP A 478 3.97 34.48 0.69
N ALA A 479 3.00 35.12 1.34
CA ALA A 479 3.12 35.58 2.72
C ALA A 479 3.09 34.42 3.74
N SER A 480 2.59 33.24 3.34
CA SER A 480 2.29 32.11 4.24
C SER A 480 3.38 31.04 4.30
N PHE A 481 4.33 31.01 3.37
CA PHE A 481 5.40 30.01 3.30
C PHE A 481 6.81 30.64 3.24
N THR A 482 7.81 30.00 3.84
CA THR A 482 9.23 30.22 3.54
C THR A 482 9.75 29.15 2.59
N VAL A 483 10.60 29.54 1.64
CA VAL A 483 11.29 28.59 0.75
C VAL A 483 12.59 28.19 1.42
N GLU A 484 12.81 26.88 1.58
CA GLU A 484 14.06 26.33 2.11
C GLU A 484 14.63 25.28 1.15
N ILE A 485 15.96 25.27 1.02
CA ILE A 485 16.70 24.26 0.24
C ILE A 485 17.60 23.42 1.13
N SER A 486 17.96 22.22 0.65
CA SER A 486 19.00 21.39 1.27
C SER A 486 19.72 20.52 0.23
N SER A 487 20.98 20.18 0.50
CA SER A 487 21.76 19.19 -0.24
C SER A 487 21.68 17.77 0.36
N ASP A 488 21.29 17.64 1.63
CA ASP A 488 21.29 16.38 2.38
C ASP A 488 19.93 16.01 3.02
N GLY A 489 19.01 16.98 3.12
CA GLY A 489 17.69 16.83 3.73
C GLY A 489 17.66 17.08 5.25
N TYR A 490 18.81 17.42 5.84
CA TYR A 490 18.98 17.67 7.27
C TYR A 490 19.37 19.13 7.55
N ASN A 491 20.32 19.66 6.78
CA ASN A 491 20.81 21.03 6.87
C ASN A 491 20.04 21.90 5.87
N TRP A 492 19.07 22.67 6.38
CA TRP A 492 18.19 23.52 5.57
C TRP A 492 18.67 24.97 5.59
N LYS A 493 18.56 25.66 4.44
CA LYS A 493 18.84 27.10 4.30
C LYS A 493 17.59 27.79 3.77
N ILE A 494 17.17 28.87 4.44
CA ILE A 494 16.10 29.75 3.98
C ILE A 494 16.61 30.57 2.79
N CYS A 495 15.82 30.64 1.72
CA CYS A 495 16.12 31.45 0.55
C CYS A 495 15.56 32.87 0.70
N GLU A 496 16.29 33.86 0.18
CA GLU A 496 15.81 35.23 0.08
C GLU A 496 14.75 35.29 -1.04
N LYS A 497 13.54 35.79 -0.74
CA LYS A 497 12.54 36.04 -1.79
C LYS A 497 12.91 37.33 -2.51
N LEU A 498 12.81 37.30 -3.83
CA LEU A 498 12.94 38.49 -4.64
C LEU A 498 11.56 39.18 -4.69
N GLU A 499 11.52 40.49 -4.48
CA GLU A 499 10.30 41.26 -4.75
C GLU A 499 10.00 41.13 -6.24
N SER A 500 8.84 40.59 -6.58
CA SER A 500 8.48 40.29 -7.96
C SER A 500 8.30 41.59 -8.75
N SER A 501 9.27 41.89 -9.62
CA SER A 501 9.02 42.76 -10.75
C SER A 501 7.95 42.07 -11.62
N TYR A 502 6.73 42.61 -11.64
CA TYR A 502 5.55 42.09 -12.34
C TYR A 502 5.66 42.17 -13.88
N GLU A 503 6.80 41.77 -14.44
CA GLU A 503 7.00 41.58 -15.88
C GLU A 503 7.04 40.07 -16.16
N ALA A 504 5.89 39.54 -16.59
CA ALA A 504 5.80 38.20 -17.14
C ALA A 504 6.59 38.17 -18.46
N GLN A 505 7.84 37.75 -18.40
CA GLN A 505 8.63 37.50 -19.60
C GLN A 505 8.15 36.21 -20.27
N ASP A 506 7.73 36.36 -21.53
CA ASP A 506 7.42 35.27 -22.45
C ASP A 506 8.60 34.29 -22.52
N TYR A 507 8.40 33.05 -22.10
CA TYR A 507 9.43 32.01 -22.12
C TYR A 507 9.33 31.22 -23.42
N ASP A 508 10.04 31.72 -24.44
CA ASP A 508 10.11 31.06 -25.74
C ASP A 508 10.89 29.73 -25.66
N SER A 509 10.52 28.78 -26.51
CA SER A 509 10.77 27.34 -26.31
C SER A 509 12.24 26.90 -26.08
N ILE A 510 12.45 26.01 -25.12
CA ILE A 510 13.68 25.19 -24.97
C ILE A 510 13.34 23.73 -25.31
N ASP A 511 14.17 23.13 -26.17
CA ASP A 511 13.91 21.83 -26.79
C ASP A 511 13.67 20.66 -25.80
N ASN A 512 12.66 19.85 -26.12
CA ASN A 512 12.34 18.53 -25.52
C ASN A 512 11.82 18.48 -24.07
N ILE A 513 11.41 19.60 -23.47
CA ILE A 513 10.65 19.59 -22.20
C ILE A 513 9.26 20.16 -22.45
N VAL A 514 8.23 19.54 -21.86
CA VAL A 514 6.85 20.02 -21.94
C VAL A 514 6.72 21.27 -21.08
N ALA A 515 6.87 22.43 -21.71
CA ALA A 515 6.34 23.68 -21.15
C ALA A 515 4.83 23.49 -21.00
N MET A 516 4.32 23.56 -19.77
CA MET A 516 2.88 23.54 -19.54
C MET A 516 2.31 24.88 -19.96
N ASP A 517 1.44 24.86 -20.97
CA ASP A 517 0.65 26.00 -21.40
C ASP A 517 -0.42 26.29 -20.34
N LEU A 518 -0.06 27.10 -19.34
CA LEU A 518 -0.94 27.54 -18.26
C LEU A 518 -2.12 28.38 -18.78
N ASP A 519 -1.97 29.04 -19.93
CA ASP A 519 -3.03 29.86 -20.53
C ASP A 519 -4.08 28.97 -21.24
N SER A 520 -3.70 27.78 -21.72
CA SER A 520 -4.64 26.80 -22.31
C SER A 520 -5.56 26.12 -21.31
N ALA A 521 -5.26 26.17 -20.02
CA ALA A 521 -5.89 25.35 -18.98
C ALA A 521 -7.10 26.01 -18.28
N ASP A 522 -7.50 27.23 -18.68
CA ASP A 522 -8.58 28.02 -18.06
C ASP A 522 -8.44 28.22 -16.53
N ILE A 523 -7.22 28.16 -16.00
CA ILE A 523 -6.96 28.24 -14.54
C ILE A 523 -7.04 29.71 -14.07
N PRO A 524 -7.84 30.02 -13.02
CA PRO A 524 -7.90 31.37 -12.47
C PRO A 524 -6.54 31.87 -11.97
N LYS A 525 -6.20 33.15 -12.21
CA LYS A 525 -4.94 33.73 -11.73
C LYS A 525 -4.77 33.72 -10.19
N SER A 526 -5.87 33.65 -9.44
CA SER A 526 -5.88 33.44 -7.98
C SER A 526 -5.35 32.07 -7.56
N ASN A 527 -5.42 31.08 -8.45
CA ASN A 527 -5.08 29.69 -8.21
C ASN A 527 -3.63 29.33 -8.58
N ILE A 528 -2.89 30.31 -9.10
CA ILE A 528 -1.50 30.18 -9.51
C ILE A 528 -0.67 31.16 -8.68
N ILE A 529 0.41 30.68 -8.08
CA ILE A 529 1.38 31.55 -7.42
C ILE A 529 2.77 31.27 -7.93
N THR A 530 3.51 32.33 -8.24
CA THR A 530 4.92 32.25 -8.66
C THR A 530 5.77 32.95 -7.62
N MET A 531 6.82 32.28 -7.16
CA MET A 531 7.80 32.82 -6.21
C MET A 531 9.18 32.76 -6.87
N ASP A 532 9.78 33.92 -7.05
CA ASP A 532 11.19 34.07 -7.42
C ASP A 532 12.03 34.20 -6.15
N PHE A 533 13.13 33.46 -6.06
CA PHE A 533 13.94 33.36 -4.86
C PHE A 533 15.42 33.14 -5.19
N LYS A 534 16.28 33.60 -4.27
CA LYS A 534 17.73 33.46 -4.33
C LYS A 534 18.21 32.65 -3.13
N CYS A 535 18.56 31.39 -3.38
CA CYS A 535 19.10 30.50 -2.34
C CYS A 535 20.64 30.47 -2.29
N PHE A 536 21.32 31.07 -3.28
CA PHE A 536 22.76 30.96 -3.47
C PHE A 536 23.42 32.34 -3.60
N GLU A 537 24.53 32.52 -2.91
CA GLU A 537 25.52 33.54 -3.25
C GLU A 537 26.16 33.23 -4.61
N GLU A 538 26.70 34.23 -5.31
CA GLU A 538 27.16 34.04 -6.69
C GLU A 538 28.30 33.01 -6.81
N GLU A 539 29.16 32.94 -5.80
CA GLU A 539 30.26 31.97 -5.70
C GLU A 539 29.76 30.52 -5.51
N ASN A 540 28.50 30.34 -5.08
CA ASN A 540 27.89 29.05 -4.74
C ASN A 540 26.84 28.57 -5.75
N LYS A 541 26.61 29.29 -6.87
CA LYS A 541 25.63 28.92 -7.92
C LYS A 541 25.80 27.48 -8.47
N ASN A 542 27.01 26.92 -8.38
CA ASN A 542 27.35 25.59 -8.87
C ASN A 542 27.15 24.45 -7.85
N ASN A 543 26.67 24.72 -6.63
CA ASN A 543 26.35 23.70 -5.65
C ASN A 543 24.89 23.24 -5.85
N PRO A 544 24.63 22.06 -6.45
CA PRO A 544 23.27 21.63 -6.72
C PRO A 544 22.56 21.23 -5.43
N VAL A 545 21.24 21.47 -5.36
CA VAL A 545 20.41 21.07 -4.22
C VAL A 545 19.64 19.80 -4.54
N SER A 546 19.46 18.96 -3.52
CA SER A 546 18.71 17.72 -3.59
C SER A 546 17.28 17.88 -3.06
N PHE A 547 16.98 19.00 -2.40
CA PHE A 547 15.69 19.26 -1.78
C PHE A 547 15.29 20.73 -1.90
N ILE A 548 13.99 20.97 -2.10
CA ILE A 548 13.29 22.24 -1.88
C ILE A 548 12.01 21.97 -1.08
N LYS A 549 11.68 22.84 -0.12
CA LYS A 549 10.41 22.78 0.62
C LYS A 549 9.84 24.18 0.89
N PHE A 550 8.53 24.21 1.10
CA PHE A 550 7.72 25.37 1.43
C PHE A 550 7.19 25.18 2.85
N GLN A 551 7.74 25.89 3.82
CA GLN A 551 7.41 25.72 5.24
C GLN A 551 6.45 26.82 5.72
N ALA A 552 5.34 26.43 6.34
CA ALA A 552 4.29 27.31 6.81
C ALA A 552 4.78 28.24 7.93
N THR A 553 4.65 29.56 7.72
CA THR A 553 5.06 30.59 8.68
C THR A 553 3.99 30.85 9.76
N ARG A 554 2.76 30.42 9.51
CA ARG A 554 1.56 30.62 10.32
C ARG A 554 0.66 29.39 10.30
N ASP A 555 -0.27 29.31 11.25
CA ASP A 555 -1.36 28.33 11.19
C ASP A 555 -2.35 28.69 10.08
N PHE A 556 -2.86 27.66 9.41
CA PHE A 556 -3.96 27.77 8.45
C PHE A 556 -5.31 27.61 9.16
N ILE A 557 -6.38 28.09 8.51
CA ILE A 557 -7.77 27.95 8.98
C ILE A 557 -8.51 26.78 8.30
N GLU A 558 -7.97 26.27 7.19
CA GLU A 558 -8.54 25.19 6.39
C GLU A 558 -7.43 24.36 5.71
N PRO A 559 -7.72 23.15 5.22
CA PRO A 559 -6.81 22.37 4.38
C PRO A 559 -6.58 23.03 3.02
N PHE A 560 -5.37 22.92 2.47
CA PHE A 560 -5.05 23.43 1.12
C PHE A 560 -4.79 22.31 0.12
N GLU A 561 -4.71 22.70 -1.16
CA GLU A 561 -4.47 21.80 -2.29
C GLU A 561 -3.29 22.24 -3.16
N ILE A 562 -2.51 21.26 -3.64
CA ILE A 562 -1.42 21.43 -4.61
C ILE A 562 -1.68 20.47 -5.77
N CYS A 563 -1.79 21.02 -6.98
CA CYS A 563 -2.02 20.25 -8.21
C CYS A 563 -0.72 20.03 -8.97
N SER A 564 0.17 21.03 -9.01
CA SER A 564 1.44 20.90 -9.72
C SER A 564 2.53 21.84 -9.20
N PHE A 565 3.79 21.43 -9.41
CA PHE A 565 4.98 22.25 -9.31
C PHE A 565 5.59 22.48 -10.70
N ILE A 566 5.92 23.74 -10.99
CA ILE A 566 6.67 24.11 -12.17
C ILE A 566 7.93 24.84 -11.68
N LEU A 567 9.12 24.28 -11.91
CA LEU A 567 10.40 24.86 -11.48
C LEU A 567 11.19 25.39 -12.66
N ASP A 568 11.56 26.68 -12.62
CA ASP A 568 12.20 27.41 -13.73
C ASP A 568 11.49 27.16 -15.09
N GLY A 569 10.15 27.10 -15.10
CA GLY A 569 9.33 26.85 -16.29
C GLY A 569 9.16 25.37 -16.68
N LEU A 570 9.84 24.45 -15.98
CA LEU A 570 9.76 23.01 -16.23
C LEU A 570 8.70 22.38 -15.31
N SER A 571 7.66 21.78 -15.86
CA SER A 571 6.68 21.02 -15.06
C SER A 571 7.26 19.70 -14.58
N ILE A 572 6.86 19.27 -13.36
CA ILE A 572 7.52 18.19 -12.59
C ILE A 572 6.56 17.10 -12.13
#